data_AF-A0A945LLT3-F1
#
_entry.id   AF-A0A945LLT3-F1
#
_cell.length_a   1.000
_cell.length_b   1.000
_cell.length_c   1.000
_cell.angle_alpha   90.00
_cell.angle_beta   90.00
_cell.angle_gamma   90.00
#
_symmetry.space_group_name_H-M   'P 1'
#
loop_
_entity.id
_entity.type
_entity.pdbx_description
1 polymer ?
#
loop_
_entity_poly.entity_id
_entity_poly.type
_entity_poly.pdbx_seq_one_letter_code
_entity_poly.pdbx_strand_id
1 'polypeptide(L)'
;MKKSIIILGSFFFLTLILSSCGGSEDATENGEKAGKCDCKRYELEIERWGLMEEQLEYWDKKDREIDDRQKWAELQLDILDIGYKISDLDQEVETYSNQVYAGENWEDEDDVEEWMEDFDDAREDYVDDNCEDQMDDAEDAYNDYQKQCQKDNYYGYEGY
;
A
#
# COMPACT_ATOMS: atom_id res chain seq x y z
N MET A 1 -32.75 10.50 -11.06
CA MET A 1 -31.65 11.34 -11.56
C MET A 1 -30.39 10.49 -11.47
N LYS A 2 -29.90 9.98 -12.60
CA LYS A 2 -28.68 9.16 -12.62
C LYS A 2 -27.49 10.14 -12.63
N LYS A 3 -26.71 10.17 -11.56
CA LYS A 3 -25.42 10.87 -11.56
C LYS A 3 -24.42 9.93 -12.22
N SER A 4 -24.00 10.29 -13.42
CA SER A 4 -22.87 9.65 -14.09
C SER A 4 -21.61 9.99 -13.29
N ILE A 5 -21.04 9.01 -12.60
CA ILE A 5 -19.69 9.13 -12.05
C ILE A 5 -18.75 8.90 -13.23
N ILE A 6 -18.15 9.99 -13.70
CA ILE A 6 -17.07 9.97 -14.68
C ILE A 6 -15.84 9.53 -13.89
N ILE A 7 -15.51 8.24 -13.92
CA ILE A 7 -14.20 7.76 -13.49
C ILE A 7 -13.24 8.19 -14.61
N LEU A 8 -12.64 9.36 -14.42
CA LEU A 8 -11.51 9.82 -15.22
C LEU A 8 -10.37 8.85 -14.95
N GLY A 9 -10.18 7.91 -15.89
CA GLY A 9 -9.01 7.04 -15.92
C GLY A 9 -7.75 7.90 -16.02
N SER A 10 -7.13 8.17 -14.88
CA SER A 10 -5.76 8.68 -14.80
C SER A 10 -4.80 7.50 -15.00
N PHE A 11 -4.81 6.98 -16.22
CA PHE A 11 -3.84 5.99 -16.70
C PHE A 11 -2.56 6.73 -17.14
N PHE A 12 -1.85 7.34 -16.19
CA PHE A 12 -0.57 8.02 -16.39
C PHE A 12 0.13 8.01 -15.03
N PHE A 13 0.97 7.02 -14.70
CA PHE A 13 2.43 7.22 -14.71
C PHE A 13 3.22 5.88 -14.65
N LEU A 14 2.77 4.82 -15.35
CA LEU A 14 3.50 3.53 -15.41
C LEU A 14 4.65 3.54 -16.44
N THR A 15 5.51 4.54 -16.39
CA THR A 15 6.77 4.56 -17.14
C THR A 15 7.88 5.14 -16.28
N LEU A 16 8.42 4.40 -15.30
CA LEU A 16 9.76 4.64 -14.72
C LEU A 16 10.26 3.62 -13.67
N ILE A 17 10.03 2.30 -13.83
CA ILE A 17 10.67 1.31 -12.94
C ILE A 17 11.04 0.01 -13.67
N LEU A 18 11.74 0.11 -14.80
CA LEU A 18 12.48 -1.04 -15.35
C LEU A 18 14.00 -0.84 -15.29
N SER A 19 14.47 0.10 -14.47
CA SER A 19 15.88 0.21 -14.06
C SER A 19 16.13 -0.66 -12.82
N SER A 20 15.79 -1.95 -12.92
CA SER A 20 16.37 -2.96 -12.06
C SER A 20 17.81 -3.17 -12.52
N CYS A 21 18.77 -2.60 -11.77
CA CYS A 21 20.14 -3.06 -11.70
C CYS A 21 20.88 -2.32 -10.58
N GLY A 22 20.99 -2.95 -9.40
CA GLY A 22 21.93 -2.58 -8.33
C GLY A 22 21.30 -1.99 -7.09
N GLY A 23 21.23 -2.79 -6.03
CA GLY A 23 21.38 -2.24 -4.69
C GLY A 23 22.78 -1.63 -4.56
N SER A 24 22.89 -0.54 -3.81
CA SER A 24 24.18 0.03 -3.43
C SER A 24 24.70 -0.68 -2.18
N GLU A 25 25.99 -0.61 -1.89
CA GLU A 25 26.47 -0.91 -0.52
C GLU A 25 26.12 0.24 0.44
N ASP A 26 25.69 1.38 -0.09
CA ASP A 26 25.28 2.58 0.65
C ASP A 26 23.86 2.42 1.23
N ALA A 27 23.78 2.47 2.57
CA ALA A 27 22.53 2.37 3.33
C ALA A 27 21.56 3.49 2.97
N THR A 28 22.03 4.74 2.96
CA THR A 28 21.22 5.92 2.67
C THR A 28 20.62 5.86 1.27
N GLU A 29 21.42 5.51 0.25
CA GLU A 29 20.91 5.40 -1.13
C GLU A 29 19.82 4.32 -1.27
N ASN A 30 19.98 3.20 -0.55
CA ASN A 30 18.99 2.14 -0.53
C ASN A 30 17.74 2.54 0.27
N GLY A 31 17.89 3.28 1.37
CA GLY A 31 16.81 3.84 2.18
C GLY A 31 15.94 4.79 1.35
N GLU A 32 16.54 5.73 0.62
CA GLU A 32 15.81 6.64 -0.28
C GLU A 32 15.03 5.87 -1.37
N LYS A 33 15.62 4.81 -1.93
CA LYS A 33 14.93 3.94 -2.91
C LYS A 33 13.74 3.23 -2.27
N ALA A 34 13.89 2.74 -1.04
CA ALA A 34 12.81 2.12 -0.28
C ALA A 34 11.70 3.13 0.04
N GLY A 35 12.03 4.34 0.49
CA GLY A 35 11.05 5.40 0.76
C GLY A 35 10.25 5.78 -0.49
N LYS A 36 10.89 5.79 -1.66
CA LYS A 36 10.18 5.96 -2.94
C LYS A 36 9.21 4.83 -3.26
N CYS A 37 9.49 3.60 -2.82
CA CYS A 37 8.55 2.49 -2.92
C CYS A 37 7.37 2.68 -1.96
N ASP A 38 7.61 3.13 -0.72
CA ASP A 38 6.54 3.45 0.24
C ASP A 38 5.59 4.52 -0.27
N CYS A 39 6.09 5.61 -0.86
CA CYS A 39 5.21 6.64 -1.43
C CYS A 39 4.23 6.07 -2.46
N LYS A 40 4.69 5.15 -3.32
CA LYS A 40 3.82 4.47 -4.30
C LYS A 40 2.88 3.47 -3.63
N ARG A 41 3.35 2.81 -2.57
CA ARG A 41 2.54 1.88 -1.78
C ARG A 41 1.36 2.62 -1.15
N TYR A 42 1.58 3.80 -0.57
CA TYR A 42 0.50 4.62 0.00
C TYR A 42 -0.56 5.01 -1.03
N GLU A 43 -0.17 5.44 -2.23
CA GLU A 43 -1.12 5.73 -3.33
C GLU A 43 -1.99 4.50 -3.68
N LEU A 44 -1.36 3.32 -3.75
CA LEU A 44 -2.05 2.05 -4.00
C LEU A 44 -2.94 1.63 -2.83
N GLU A 45 -2.52 1.87 -1.59
CA GLU A 45 -3.32 1.57 -0.41
C GLU A 45 -4.59 2.43 -0.36
N ILE A 46 -4.51 3.73 -0.65
CA ILE A 46 -5.67 4.61 -0.77
C ILE A 46 -6.67 4.06 -1.80
N GLU A 47 -6.19 3.70 -2.99
CA GLU A 47 -7.04 3.12 -4.05
C GLU A 47 -7.67 1.80 -3.59
N ARG A 48 -6.87 0.91 -2.99
CA ARG A 48 -7.32 -0.39 -2.50
C ARG A 48 -8.41 -0.25 -1.44
N TRP A 49 -8.23 0.64 -0.46
CA TRP A 49 -9.21 0.85 0.60
C TRP A 49 -10.51 1.43 0.05
N GLY A 50 -10.43 2.38 -0.90
CA GLY A 50 -11.61 2.91 -1.58
C GLY A 50 -12.41 1.84 -2.33
N LEU A 51 -11.72 0.92 -3.03
CA LEU A 51 -12.39 -0.22 -3.70
C LEU A 51 -12.98 -1.22 -2.70
N MET A 52 -12.32 -1.43 -1.56
CA MET A 52 -12.84 -2.29 -0.49
C MET A 52 -14.09 -1.69 0.17
N GLU A 53 -14.15 -0.37 0.35
CA GLU A 53 -15.37 0.34 0.77
C GLU A 53 -16.47 0.22 -0.29
N GLU A 54 -16.19 0.48 -1.58
CA GLU A 54 -17.17 0.31 -2.66
C GLU A 54 -17.70 -1.12 -2.68
N GLN A 55 -16.82 -2.12 -2.52
CA GLN A 55 -17.21 -3.51 -2.45
C GLN A 55 -18.22 -3.76 -1.33
N LEU A 56 -18.00 -3.24 -0.12
CA LEU A 56 -18.93 -3.40 1.00
C LEU A 56 -20.34 -2.84 0.72
N GLU A 57 -20.50 -1.90 -0.21
CA GLU A 57 -21.81 -1.38 -0.62
C GLU A 57 -22.63 -2.42 -1.40
N TYR A 58 -21.97 -3.29 -2.16
CA TYR A 58 -22.62 -4.37 -2.93
C TYR A 58 -22.93 -5.62 -2.11
N TRP A 59 -22.42 -5.68 -0.87
CA TRP A 59 -22.80 -6.71 0.09
C TRP A 59 -24.08 -6.28 0.83
N ASP A 60 -25.21 -6.91 0.49
CA ASP A 60 -26.43 -6.76 1.29
C ASP A 60 -26.23 -7.48 2.63
N LYS A 61 -25.92 -6.67 3.64
CA LYS A 61 -25.67 -7.11 5.01
C LYS A 61 -26.89 -7.74 5.67
N LYS A 62 -28.09 -7.34 5.26
CA LYS A 62 -29.34 -7.78 5.89
C LYS A 62 -29.68 -9.20 5.47
N ASP A 63 -29.58 -9.48 4.16
CA ASP A 63 -29.92 -10.79 3.61
C ASP A 63 -28.67 -11.66 3.35
N ARG A 64 -27.47 -11.10 3.56
CA ARG A 64 -26.15 -11.72 3.30
C ARG A 64 -25.98 -12.17 1.85
N GLU A 65 -26.57 -11.39 0.95
CA GLU A 65 -26.50 -11.62 -0.49
C GLU A 65 -25.65 -10.54 -1.15
N ILE A 66 -25.12 -10.86 -2.32
CA ILE A 66 -24.41 -9.89 -3.15
C ILE A 66 -25.42 -9.40 -4.18
N ASP A 67 -25.74 -8.11 -4.13
CA ASP A 67 -26.76 -7.48 -4.97
C ASP A 67 -26.36 -7.51 -6.45
N ASP A 68 -25.08 -7.32 -6.74
CA ASP A 68 -24.49 -7.44 -8.08
C ASP A 68 -23.22 -8.29 -8.04
N ARG A 69 -23.36 -9.59 -8.33
CA ARG A 69 -22.24 -10.53 -8.32
C ARG A 69 -21.17 -10.23 -9.36
N GLN A 70 -21.55 -9.64 -10.50
CA GLN A 70 -20.58 -9.31 -11.53
C GLN A 70 -19.71 -8.14 -11.06
N LYS A 71 -20.34 -7.05 -10.62
CA LYS A 71 -19.63 -5.87 -10.12
C LYS A 71 -18.80 -6.19 -8.88
N TRP A 72 -19.31 -7.02 -7.97
CA TRP A 72 -18.54 -7.54 -6.84
C TRP A 72 -17.27 -8.28 -7.29
N ALA A 73 -17.40 -9.17 -8.29
CA ALA A 73 -16.27 -9.92 -8.80
C ALA A 73 -15.24 -9.03 -9.51
N GLU A 74 -15.69 -8.01 -10.25
CA GLU A 74 -14.80 -7.00 -10.86
C GLU A 74 -14.00 -6.26 -9.77
N LEU A 75 -14.66 -5.78 -8.71
CA LEU A 75 -13.99 -5.13 -7.58
C LEU A 75 -12.98 -6.06 -6.88
N GLN A 76 -13.33 -7.34 -6.68
CA GLN A 76 -12.40 -8.32 -6.11
C GLN A 76 -11.13 -8.49 -6.94
N LEU A 77 -11.27 -8.48 -8.28
CA LEU A 77 -10.11 -8.60 -9.17
C LEU A 77 -9.25 -7.33 -9.14
N ASP A 78 -9.86 -6.15 -9.10
CA ASP A 78 -9.13 -4.88 -9.02
C ASP A 78 -8.36 -4.76 -7.68
N ILE A 79 -9.01 -5.11 -6.55
CA ILE A 79 -8.38 -5.15 -5.23
C ILE A 79 -7.20 -6.15 -5.22
N LEU A 80 -7.36 -7.30 -5.87
CA LEU A 80 -6.31 -8.32 -5.95
C LEU A 80 -5.12 -7.84 -6.80
N ASP A 81 -5.37 -7.18 -7.94
CA ASP A 81 -4.33 -6.61 -8.80
C ASP A 81 -3.50 -5.55 -8.05
N ILE A 82 -4.16 -4.67 -7.29
CA ILE A 82 -3.46 -3.71 -6.43
C ILE A 82 -2.66 -4.43 -5.34
N GLY A 83 -3.22 -5.48 -4.74
CA GLY A 83 -2.51 -6.31 -3.76
C GLY A 83 -1.21 -6.91 -4.31
N TYR A 84 -1.19 -7.34 -5.58
CA TYR A 84 0.05 -7.81 -6.22
C TYR A 84 1.06 -6.68 -6.42
N LYS A 85 0.62 -5.48 -6.85
CA LYS A 85 1.51 -4.33 -7.01
C LYS A 85 2.14 -3.89 -5.69
N ILE A 86 1.37 -3.89 -4.59
CA ILE A 86 1.91 -3.61 -3.24
C ILE A 86 2.94 -4.69 -2.87
N SER A 87 2.62 -5.97 -3.08
CA SER A 87 3.57 -7.06 -2.80
C SER A 87 4.87 -6.96 -3.61
N ASP A 88 4.82 -6.47 -4.85
CA ASP A 88 6.02 -6.23 -5.66
C ASP A 88 6.87 -5.10 -5.07
N LEU A 89 6.25 -4.01 -4.59
CA LEU A 89 6.95 -2.91 -3.91
C LEU A 89 7.58 -3.35 -2.59
N ASP A 90 6.87 -4.15 -1.79
CA ASP A 90 7.40 -4.71 -0.54
C ASP A 90 8.63 -5.58 -0.81
N GLN A 91 8.60 -6.39 -1.89
CA GLN A 91 9.74 -7.18 -2.31
C GLN A 91 10.93 -6.32 -2.77
N GLU A 92 10.68 -5.17 -3.41
CA GLU A 92 11.74 -4.21 -3.75
C GLU A 92 12.37 -3.61 -2.49
N VAL A 93 11.56 -3.18 -1.51
CA VAL A 93 12.06 -2.67 -0.21
C VAL A 93 12.94 -3.71 0.49
N GLU A 94 12.46 -4.95 0.58
CA GLU A 94 13.23 -6.08 1.12
C GLU A 94 14.54 -6.30 0.36
N THR A 95 14.53 -6.15 -0.97
CA THR A 95 15.75 -6.29 -1.78
C THR A 95 16.77 -5.21 -1.45
N TYR A 96 16.33 -3.97 -1.17
CA TYR A 96 17.20 -2.88 -0.76
C TYR A 96 17.73 -3.07 0.66
N SER A 97 16.89 -3.44 1.63
CA SER A 97 17.31 -3.72 3.01
C SER A 97 18.31 -4.89 3.09
N ASN A 98 18.08 -5.95 2.31
CA ASN A 98 18.99 -7.10 2.28
C ASN A 98 20.37 -6.81 1.66
N GLN A 99 20.61 -5.60 1.13
CA GLN A 99 21.95 -5.21 0.67
C GLN A 99 22.97 -5.08 1.80
N VAL A 100 22.54 -4.97 3.06
CA VAL A 100 23.42 -5.07 4.22
C VAL A 100 24.29 -6.34 4.17
N TYR A 101 23.75 -7.43 3.61
CA TYR A 101 24.42 -8.73 3.49
C TYR A 101 25.20 -8.92 2.17
N ALA A 102 25.19 -7.92 1.28
CA ALA A 102 25.88 -7.99 -0.01
C ALA A 102 27.36 -7.57 0.06
N GLY A 103 27.73 -6.80 1.08
CA GLY A 103 29.09 -6.26 1.31
C GLY A 103 29.88 -6.96 2.42
N GLU A 104 30.72 -6.22 3.14
CA GLU A 104 31.48 -6.72 4.32
C GLU A 104 30.77 -6.44 5.66
N ASN A 105 29.73 -5.59 5.67
CA ASN A 105 29.05 -5.14 6.90
C ASN A 105 28.46 -6.30 7.73
N TRP A 106 28.14 -7.45 7.11
CA TRP A 106 27.59 -8.62 7.82
C TRP A 106 28.59 -9.36 8.71
N GLU A 107 29.88 -9.02 8.65
CA GLU A 107 30.92 -9.67 9.45
C GLU A 107 30.94 -9.19 10.92
N ASP A 108 30.37 -8.00 11.20
CA ASP A 108 30.22 -7.42 12.53
C ASP A 108 28.75 -7.04 12.79
N GLU A 109 28.23 -7.38 13.97
CA GLU A 109 26.84 -7.09 14.33
C GLU A 109 26.63 -5.58 14.50
N ASP A 110 27.64 -4.86 14.99
CA ASP A 110 27.59 -3.39 15.16
C ASP A 110 27.53 -2.70 13.77
N ASP A 111 28.26 -3.21 12.77
CA ASP A 111 28.26 -2.66 11.40
C ASP A 111 26.92 -2.93 10.68
N VAL A 112 26.25 -4.05 10.97
CA VAL A 112 24.88 -4.32 10.48
C VAL A 112 23.87 -3.37 11.11
N GLU A 113 23.97 -3.13 12.42
CA GLU A 113 23.06 -2.25 13.15
C GLU A 113 23.20 -0.80 12.65
N GLU A 114 24.42 -0.28 12.53
CA GLU A 114 24.68 1.07 11.99
C GLU A 114 24.14 1.22 10.56
N TRP A 115 24.36 0.21 9.70
CA TRP A 115 23.85 0.25 8.33
C TRP A 115 22.31 0.23 8.28
N MET A 116 21.66 -0.55 9.13
CA MET A 116 20.20 -0.61 9.17
C MET A 116 19.60 0.69 9.71
N GLU A 117 20.23 1.32 10.70
CA GLU A 117 19.84 2.65 11.20
C GLU A 117 19.91 3.69 10.08
N ASP A 118 21.04 3.77 9.36
CA ASP A 118 21.20 4.70 8.23
C ASP A 118 20.19 4.45 7.09
N PHE A 119 19.82 3.18 6.87
CA PHE A 119 18.82 2.80 5.87
C PHE A 119 17.41 3.24 6.28
N ASP A 120 17.01 2.95 7.52
CA ASP A 120 15.68 3.27 8.03
C ASP A 120 15.49 4.78 8.18
N ASP A 121 16.49 5.51 8.67
CA ASP A 121 16.47 6.98 8.77
C ASP A 121 16.29 7.63 7.39
N ALA A 122 17.08 7.21 6.39
CA ALA A 122 16.98 7.75 5.04
C ALA A 122 15.64 7.41 4.36
N ARG A 123 15.05 6.26 4.70
CA ARG A 123 13.74 5.84 4.22
C ARG A 123 12.63 6.71 4.83
N GLU A 124 12.67 6.93 6.15
CA GLU A 124 11.72 7.78 6.88
C GLU A 124 11.81 9.23 6.40
N ASP A 125 13.02 9.81 6.36
CA ASP A 125 13.26 11.16 5.86
C ASP A 125 12.71 11.36 4.44
N TYR A 126 12.90 10.37 3.55
CA TYR A 126 12.35 10.45 2.20
C TYR A 126 10.82 10.48 2.20
N VAL A 127 10.16 9.63 3.01
CA VAL A 127 8.70 9.61 3.11
C VAL A 127 8.18 10.94 3.63
N ASP A 128 8.75 11.44 4.72
CA ASP A 128 8.34 12.70 5.35
C ASP A 128 8.50 13.88 4.37
N ASP A 129 9.63 13.95 3.65
CA ASP A 129 9.89 15.06 2.74
C ASP A 129 9.05 15.03 1.45
N ASN A 130 8.54 13.85 1.04
CA ASN A 130 7.98 13.66 -0.31
C ASN A 130 6.53 13.18 -0.34
N CYS A 131 6.05 12.48 0.68
CA CYS A 131 4.74 11.82 0.64
C CYS A 131 4.07 11.60 2.01
N GLU A 132 4.40 12.39 3.03
CA GLU A 132 3.74 12.39 4.35
C GLU A 132 2.20 12.50 4.20
N ASP A 133 1.72 13.41 3.35
CA ASP A 133 0.29 13.58 3.06
C ASP A 133 -0.36 12.27 2.54
N GLN A 134 0.33 11.52 1.66
CA GLN A 134 -0.18 10.25 1.14
C GLN A 134 -0.18 9.15 2.20
N MET A 135 0.80 9.14 3.10
CA MET A 135 0.84 8.21 4.22
C MET A 135 -0.36 8.45 5.15
N ASP A 136 -0.63 9.71 5.50
CA ASP A 136 -1.79 10.11 6.30
C ASP A 136 -3.10 9.75 5.61
N ASP A 137 -3.24 10.05 4.31
CA ASP A 137 -4.43 9.71 3.52
C ASP A 137 -4.66 8.18 3.45
N ALA A 138 -3.59 7.38 3.36
CA ALA A 138 -3.68 5.92 3.38
C ALA A 138 -4.15 5.39 4.75
N GLU A 139 -3.64 5.95 5.84
CA GLU A 139 -4.10 5.62 7.21
C GLU A 139 -5.57 5.99 7.40
N ASP A 140 -5.99 7.18 6.96
CA ASP A 140 -7.37 7.63 7.05
C ASP A 140 -8.32 6.76 6.22
N ALA A 141 -7.93 6.39 4.99
CA ALA A 141 -8.72 5.49 4.15
C ALA A 141 -8.90 4.10 4.79
N TYR A 142 -7.84 3.56 5.41
CA TYR A 142 -7.94 2.32 6.17
C TYR A 142 -8.88 2.46 7.38
N ASN A 143 -8.75 3.54 8.14
CA ASN A 143 -9.56 3.81 9.31
C ASN A 143 -11.05 3.96 8.95
N ASP A 144 -11.38 4.60 7.84
CA ASP A 144 -12.76 4.74 7.38
C ASP A 144 -13.35 3.40 6.92
N TYR A 145 -12.59 2.59 6.18
CA TYR A 145 -12.97 1.21 5.86
C TYR A 145 -13.22 0.36 7.13
N GLN A 146 -12.35 0.45 8.13
CA GLN A 146 -12.50 -0.24 9.41
C GLN A 146 -13.77 0.22 10.15
N LYS A 147 -14.02 1.53 10.21
CA LYS A 147 -15.24 2.08 10.83
C LYS A 147 -16.49 1.57 10.13
N GLN A 148 -16.49 1.49 8.80
CA GLN A 148 -17.61 0.93 8.04
C GLN A 148 -17.84 -0.53 8.44
N CYS A 149 -16.80 -1.37 8.39
CA CYS A 149 -16.87 -2.77 8.83
C CYS A 149 -17.38 -2.92 10.27
N GLN A 150 -16.96 -2.06 11.19
CA GLN A 150 -17.37 -2.10 12.60
C GLN A 150 -18.80 -1.61 12.81
N LYS A 151 -19.21 -0.53 12.12
CA LYS A 151 -20.60 -0.06 12.10
C LYS A 151 -21.52 -1.16 11.59
N ASP A 152 -21.07 -1.89 10.58
CA ASP A 152 -21.79 -3.03 10.01
C ASP A 152 -21.87 -4.22 10.97
N ASN A 153 -20.88 -4.41 11.86
CA ASN A 153 -20.93 -5.40 12.93
C ASN A 153 -21.81 -4.95 14.13
N TYR A 154 -21.91 -3.64 14.41
CA TYR A 154 -22.70 -3.12 15.54
C TYR A 154 -24.21 -3.26 15.31
N TYR A 155 -24.70 -3.15 14.07
CA TYR A 155 -26.11 -3.42 13.74
C TYR A 155 -26.49 -4.91 13.74
N GLY A 156 -25.54 -5.83 13.94
CA GLY A 156 -25.77 -7.26 14.09
C GLY A 156 -26.06 -7.73 15.52
N TYR A 157 -25.97 -6.84 16.53
CA TYR A 157 -26.06 -7.18 17.95
C TYR A 157 -27.24 -6.54 18.70
N GLU A 158 -28.26 -6.05 17.99
CA GLU A 158 -29.56 -5.69 18.57
C GLU A 158 -30.67 -6.57 17.96
N GLY A 159 -30.71 -7.86 18.34
CA GLY A 159 -31.81 -8.71 17.87
C GLY A 159 -31.66 -10.21 18.02
N TYR A 160 -31.20 -10.71 19.17
CA TYR A 160 -31.52 -12.07 19.63
C TYR A 160 -31.79 -12.08 21.13
#